data_AF-A0A7Y3A434-F1
#
_entry.id   AF-A0A7Y3A434-F1
#
_cell.length_a   1.000
_cell.length_b   1.000
_cell.length_c   1.000
_cell.angle_alpha   90.00
_cell.angle_beta   90.00
_cell.angle_gamma   90.00
#
_symmetry.space_group_name_H-M   'P 1'
#
loop_
_entity.id
_entity.type
_entity.pdbx_description
1 polymer ?
#
loop_
_entity_poly.entity_id
_entity_poly.type
_entity_poly.pdbx_seq_one_letter_code
_entity_poly.pdbx_strand_id
1 'polypeptide(L)'
;MQLPATFDDLIATAEQYDLYNKLINQLNKDLLLANVDLQFEPDVLPTSLKYLLHEAIFNLIQDKFGDYLNLLYIIDISESKIKQLDGSDVVKLSEQVTFLVLQREWQKVWFRWKHK
;
A
#
# COMPACT_ATOMS: atom_id res chain seq x y z
N MET A 1 4.18 15.39 9.82
CA MET A 1 4.96 14.17 9.54
C MET A 1 5.53 14.36 8.15
N GLN A 2 6.82 14.10 7.96
CA GLN A 2 7.36 14.01 6.61
C GLN A 2 6.99 12.63 6.05
N LEU A 3 6.35 12.60 4.89
CA LEU A 3 6.02 11.34 4.23
C LEU A 3 7.31 10.66 3.76
N PRO A 4 7.44 9.34 3.94
CA PRO A 4 8.59 8.63 3.38
C PRO A 4 8.57 8.77 1.87
N ALA A 5 9.75 9.03 1.29
CA ALA A 5 9.91 9.21 -0.15
C ALA A 5 10.15 7.89 -0.88
N THR A 6 10.66 6.88 -0.16
CA THR A 6 10.96 5.56 -0.70
C THR A 6 10.36 4.45 0.17
N PHE A 7 10.31 3.24 -0.38
CA PHE A 7 9.91 2.05 0.36
C PHE A 7 10.84 1.81 1.55
N ASP A 8 12.15 1.90 1.34
CA ASP A 8 13.14 1.66 2.40
C ASP A 8 12.99 2.65 3.55
N ASP A 9 12.75 3.94 3.26
CA ASP A 9 12.48 4.95 4.29
C ASP A 9 11.20 4.63 5.09
N LEU A 10 10.16 4.14 4.40
CA LEU A 10 8.90 3.76 5.03
C LEU A 10 9.11 2.60 6.00
N ILE A 11 9.82 1.55 5.56
CA ILE A 11 10.09 0.37 6.39
C ILE A 11 10.99 0.75 7.57
N ALA A 12 12.08 1.47 7.32
CA ALA A 12 13.01 1.90 8.36
C ALA A 12 12.29 2.74 9.44
N THR A 13 11.40 3.65 9.03
CA THR A 13 10.60 4.42 9.99
C THR A 13 9.56 3.55 10.71
N ALA A 14 8.85 2.66 10.01
CA ALA A 14 7.90 1.75 10.65
C ALA A 14 8.57 0.85 11.70
N GLU A 15 9.76 0.33 11.43
CA GLU A 15 10.55 -0.47 12.36
C GLU A 15 11.10 0.37 13.52
N GLN A 16 11.62 1.58 13.25
CA GLN A 16 12.15 2.48 14.27
C GLN A 16 11.13 2.78 15.38
N TYR A 17 9.84 2.88 15.04
CA TYR A 17 8.76 3.16 15.99
C TYR A 17 8.01 1.90 16.47
N ASP A 18 8.46 0.70 16.10
CA ASP A 18 7.77 -0.57 16.39
C ASP A 18 6.31 -0.60 15.90
N LEU A 19 6.10 -0.07 14.69
CA LEU A 19 4.80 0.08 14.03
C LEU A 19 4.64 -0.79 12.79
N TYR A 20 5.65 -1.58 12.40
CA TYR A 20 5.57 -2.47 11.23
C TYR A 20 4.36 -3.41 11.30
N ASN A 21 4.17 -4.12 12.43
CA ASN A 21 3.00 -4.98 12.62
C ASN A 21 1.67 -4.21 12.51
N LYS A 22 1.65 -2.93 12.90
CA LYS A 22 0.44 -2.09 12.75
C LYS A 22 0.20 -1.67 11.30
N LEU A 23 1.26 -1.46 10.53
CA LEU A 23 1.20 -1.24 9.08
C LEU A 23 0.61 -2.47 8.39
N ILE A 24 1.12 -3.66 8.68
CA ILE A 24 0.60 -4.92 8.10
C ILE A 24 -0.87 -5.14 8.44
N ASN A 25 -1.24 -4.99 9.72
CA ASN A 25 -2.63 -5.15 10.14
C ASN A 25 -3.58 -4.15 9.47
N GLN A 26 -3.12 -2.91 9.31
CA GLN A 26 -3.90 -1.87 8.65
C GLN A 26 -4.04 -2.15 7.15
N LEU A 27 -2.98 -2.60 6.48
CA LEU A 27 -3.02 -3.02 5.08
C LEU A 27 -3.98 -4.21 4.87
N ASN A 28 -3.88 -5.27 5.67
CA ASN A 28 -4.76 -6.43 5.60
C ASN A 28 -6.24 -6.05 5.76
N LYS A 29 -6.52 -5.14 6.70
CA LYS A 29 -7.89 -4.65 6.92
C LYS A 29 -8.45 -4.00 5.65
N ASP A 30 -7.68 -3.14 5.02
CA ASP A 30 -8.15 -2.36 3.87
C ASP A 30 -8.19 -3.21 2.60
N LEU A 31 -7.28 -4.18 2.43
CA LEU A 31 -7.36 -5.21 1.38
C LEU A 31 -8.64 -6.04 1.49
N LEU A 32 -8.98 -6.49 2.71
CA LEU A 32 -10.21 -7.24 2.97
C LEU A 32 -11.46 -6.40 2.66
N LEU A 33 -11.49 -5.13 3.08
CA LEU A 33 -12.59 -4.22 2.78
C LEU A 33 -12.73 -3.93 1.27
N ALA A 34 -11.61 -3.96 0.55
CA ALA A 34 -11.59 -3.82 -0.89
C ALA A 34 -11.94 -5.11 -1.66
N ASN A 35 -12.21 -6.21 -0.95
CA ASN A 35 -12.44 -7.54 -1.53
C ASN A 35 -11.24 -8.10 -2.31
N VAL A 36 -10.02 -7.74 -1.88
CA VAL A 36 -8.77 -8.29 -2.43
C VAL A 36 -8.37 -9.51 -1.62
N ASP A 37 -8.29 -10.67 -2.28
CA ASP A 37 -7.89 -11.95 -1.68
C ASP A 37 -6.37 -12.01 -1.50
N LEU A 38 -5.87 -11.20 -0.55
CA LEU A 38 -4.47 -11.13 -0.15
C LEU A 38 -4.40 -10.79 1.34
N GLN A 39 -3.64 -11.59 2.09
CA GLN A 39 -3.40 -11.37 3.51
C GLN A 39 -1.95 -11.67 3.83
N PHE A 40 -1.35 -10.80 4.64
CA PHE A 40 0.02 -10.91 5.09
C PHE A 40 0.09 -11.33 6.55
N GLU A 41 1.05 -12.20 6.89
CA GLU A 41 1.39 -12.45 8.29
C GLU A 41 2.09 -11.21 8.90
N PRO A 42 1.92 -10.94 10.21
CA PRO A 42 2.49 -9.76 10.85
C PRO A 42 4.02 -9.65 10.71
N ASP A 43 4.72 -10.77 10.65
CA ASP A 43 6.17 -10.90 10.53
C ASP A 43 6.66 -11.09 9.09
N VAL A 44 5.80 -10.82 8.09
CA VAL A 44 6.20 -10.87 6.68
C VAL A 44 7.46 -10.04 6.43
N LEU A 45 8.39 -10.58 5.64
CA LEU A 45 9.59 -9.84 5.27
C LEU A 45 9.20 -8.63 4.40
N PRO A 46 9.81 -7.44 4.61
CA PRO A 46 9.53 -6.26 3.79
C PRO A 46 9.66 -6.50 2.28
N THR A 47 10.66 -7.29 1.86
CA THR A 47 10.83 -7.66 0.45
C THR A 47 9.68 -8.50 -0.08
N SER A 48 9.21 -9.48 0.70
CA SER A 48 8.05 -10.30 0.36
C SER A 48 6.76 -9.49 0.32
N LEU A 49 6.58 -8.56 1.27
CA LEU A 49 5.46 -7.60 1.28
C LEU A 49 5.44 -6.80 -0.03
N LYS A 50 6.56 -6.17 -0.40
CA LYS A 50 6.65 -5.36 -1.61
C LYS A 50 6.34 -6.19 -2.85
N TYR A 51 6.94 -7.37 -2.96
CA TYR A 51 6.79 -8.25 -4.12
C TYR A 51 5.34 -8.73 -4.31
N LEU A 52 4.74 -9.32 -3.27
CA LEU A 52 3.40 -9.89 -3.35
C LEU A 52 2.32 -8.81 -3.53
N LEU A 53 2.48 -7.66 -2.86
CA LEU A 53 1.57 -6.54 -3.07
C LEU A 53 1.69 -6.00 -4.50
N HIS A 54 2.89 -5.92 -5.05
CA HIS A 54 3.10 -5.49 -6.45
C HIS A 54 2.43 -6.43 -7.43
N GLU A 55 2.61 -7.75 -7.29
CA GLU A 55 1.90 -8.74 -8.12
C GLU A 55 0.38 -8.60 -8.01
N ALA A 56 -0.15 -8.42 -6.79
CA ALA A 56 -1.57 -8.24 -6.59
C ALA A 56 -2.11 -6.97 -7.27
N ILE A 57 -1.42 -5.84 -7.11
CA ILE A 57 -1.79 -4.58 -7.79
C ILE A 57 -1.71 -4.72 -9.31
N PHE A 58 -0.67 -5.37 -9.83
CA PHE A 58 -0.53 -5.63 -11.25
C PHE A 58 -1.72 -6.44 -11.80
N ASN A 59 -2.07 -7.54 -11.13
CA ASN A 59 -3.21 -8.38 -11.50
C ASN A 59 -4.55 -7.62 -11.39
N LEU A 60 -4.71 -6.77 -10.36
CA LEU A 60 -5.90 -5.93 -10.22
C LEU A 60 -6.03 -4.94 -11.40
N ILE A 61 -4.94 -4.34 -11.85
CA ILE A 61 -4.97 -3.40 -12.98
C ILE A 61 -5.29 -4.12 -14.30
N GLN A 62 -4.70 -5.30 -14.53
CA GLN A 62 -4.86 -6.06 -15.77
C GLN A 62 -6.22 -6.76 -15.87
N ASP A 63 -6.59 -7.51 -14.84
CA ASP A 63 -7.68 -8.49 -14.92
C ASP A 63 -8.92 -8.10 -14.12
N LYS A 64 -8.79 -7.19 -13.15
CA LYS A 64 -9.85 -6.85 -12.19
C LYS A 64 -9.95 -5.34 -11.93
N PHE A 65 -10.04 -4.55 -13.00
CA PHE A 65 -9.98 -3.08 -12.89
C PHE A 65 -11.04 -2.48 -11.95
N GLY A 66 -12.22 -3.09 -11.84
CA GLY A 66 -13.24 -2.67 -10.86
C GLY A 66 -12.78 -2.81 -9.41
N ASP A 67 -12.13 -3.93 -9.08
CA ASP A 67 -11.56 -4.19 -7.75
C ASP A 67 -10.36 -3.27 -7.48
N TYR A 68 -9.57 -2.96 -8.52
CA TYR A 68 -8.52 -1.94 -8.43
C TYR A 68 -9.07 -0.57 -8.01
N LEU A 69 -10.13 -0.08 -8.68
CA LEU A 69 -10.77 1.19 -8.32
C LEU A 69 -11.35 1.15 -6.90
N ASN A 70 -11.96 0.03 -6.51
CA ASN A 70 -12.47 -0.16 -5.15
C ASN A 70 -11.35 -0.09 -4.11
N LEU A 71 -10.20 -0.73 -4.38
CA LEU A 71 -9.02 -0.67 -3.52
C LEU A 71 -8.52 0.76 -3.32
N LEU A 72 -8.36 1.52 -4.41
CA LEU A 72 -7.93 2.91 -4.34
C LEU A 72 -8.88 3.77 -3.48
N TYR A 73 -10.18 3.53 -3.61
CA TYR A 73 -11.22 4.22 -2.84
C TYR A 73 -11.14 3.89 -1.34
N ILE A 74 -11.09 2.60 -0.98
CA ILE A 74 -11.00 2.15 0.42
C ILE A 74 -9.73 2.67 1.09
N ILE A 75 -8.61 2.65 0.37
CA ILE A 75 -7.33 3.11 0.88
C ILE A 75 -7.26 4.64 0.98
N ASP A 76 -8.15 5.37 0.30
CA ASP A 76 -8.14 6.83 0.18
C ASP A 76 -6.90 7.35 -0.57
N ILE A 77 -6.65 6.78 -1.76
CA ILE A 77 -5.68 7.29 -2.73
C ILE A 77 -6.41 8.20 -3.72
N SER A 78 -5.96 9.45 -3.86
CA SER A 78 -6.61 10.40 -4.75
C SER A 78 -6.45 10.00 -6.23
N GLU A 79 -7.56 10.00 -6.97
CA GLU A 79 -7.57 9.74 -8.41
C GLU A 79 -6.63 10.69 -9.18
N SER A 80 -6.49 11.93 -8.70
CA SER A 80 -5.57 12.91 -9.25
C SER A 80 -4.10 12.47 -9.19
N LYS A 81 -3.68 11.73 -8.16
CA LYS A 81 -2.32 11.18 -8.06
C LYS A 81 -2.14 10.05 -9.06
N ILE A 82 -3.14 9.19 -9.19
CA ILE A 82 -3.10 8.06 -10.13
C ILE A 82 -3.03 8.55 -11.58
N LYS A 83 -3.81 9.58 -11.94
CA LYS A 83 -3.81 10.18 -13.28
C LYS A 83 -2.49 10.86 -13.68
N GLN A 84 -1.62 11.19 -12.71
CA GLN A 84 -0.30 11.75 -12.98
C GLN A 84 0.75 10.68 -13.29
N LEU A 85 0.44 9.41 -13.03
CA LEU A 85 1.33 8.30 -13.31
C LEU A 85 1.26 7.94 -14.80
N ASP A 86 2.38 7.47 -15.34
CA ASP A 86 2.43 6.95 -16.71
C ASP A 86 1.76 5.57 -16.76
N GLY A 87 0.62 5.49 -17.45
CA GLY A 87 -0.14 4.26 -17.63
C GLY A 87 0.27 3.41 -18.83
N SER A 88 1.30 3.82 -19.60
CA SER A 88 1.74 3.08 -20.79
C SER A 88 2.45 1.77 -20.45
N ASP A 89 3.05 1.67 -19.26
CA ASP A 89 3.76 0.51 -18.75
C ASP A 89 3.11 0.04 -17.44
N VAL A 90 2.26 -0.98 -17.53
CA VAL A 90 1.48 -1.48 -16.39
C VAL A 90 2.37 -2.03 -15.28
N VAL A 91 3.55 -2.55 -15.60
CA VAL A 91 4.51 -3.04 -14.58
C VAL A 91 5.03 -1.87 -13.75
N LYS A 92 5.41 -0.76 -14.39
CA LYS A 92 5.84 0.45 -13.68
C LYS A 92 4.70 1.12 -12.94
N LEU A 93 3.52 1.19 -13.55
CA LEU A 93 2.33 1.75 -12.92
C LEU A 93 2.00 1.00 -11.62
N SER A 94 1.94 -0.32 -11.68
CA SER A 94 1.66 -1.16 -10.51
C SER A 94 2.73 -1.02 -9.42
N GLU A 95 4.01 -0.85 -9.76
CA GLU A 95 5.05 -0.58 -8.76
C GLU A 95 4.82 0.78 -8.06
N GLN A 96 4.52 1.83 -8.82
CA GLN A 96 4.26 3.17 -8.29
C GLN A 96 3.01 3.18 -7.39
N VAL A 97 1.94 2.52 -7.84
CA VAL A 97 0.71 2.34 -7.06
C VAL A 97 0.96 1.56 -5.77
N THR A 98 1.77 0.50 -5.83
CA THR A 98 2.16 -0.30 -4.65
C THR A 98 2.79 0.58 -3.58
N PHE A 99 3.69 1.48 -3.98
CA PHE A 99 4.27 2.43 -3.04
C PHE A 99 3.24 3.42 -2.49
N LEU A 100 2.32 3.94 -3.32
CA LEU A 100 1.26 4.85 -2.85
C LEU A 100 0.33 4.19 -1.83
N VAL A 101 -0.02 2.91 -2.05
CA VAL A 101 -0.78 2.08 -1.09
C VAL A 101 -0.07 2.03 0.24
N LEU A 102 1.19 1.57 0.26
CA LEU A 102 1.96 1.45 1.50
C LEU A 102 2.14 2.79 2.20
N GLN A 103 2.45 3.86 1.45
CA GLN A 103 2.60 5.20 1.98
C GLN A 103 1.31 5.70 2.64
N ARG A 104 0.15 5.40 2.06
CA ARG A 104 -1.15 5.81 2.60
C ARG A 104 -1.52 5.02 3.87
N GLU A 105 -1.27 3.71 3.89
CA GLU A 105 -1.48 2.88 5.08
C GLU A 105 -0.56 3.29 6.23
N TRP A 106 0.69 3.61 5.92
CA TRP A 106 1.64 4.14 6.89
C TRP A 106 1.15 5.45 7.50
N GLN A 107 0.65 6.39 6.70
CA GLN A 107 0.08 7.64 7.21
C GLN A 107 -1.05 7.38 8.21
N LYS A 108 -1.96 6.45 7.91
CA LYS A 108 -3.07 6.09 8.82
C LYS A 108 -2.55 5.56 10.15
N VAL A 109 -1.54 4.66 10.11
CA VAL A 109 -0.90 4.13 11.31
C VAL A 109 -0.20 5.22 12.10
N TRP A 110 0.61 6.05 11.43
CA TRP A 110 1.37 7.12 12.05
C TRP A 110 0.46 8.12 12.78
N PHE A 111 -0.60 8.61 12.13
CA PHE A 111 -1.53 9.57 12.75
C PHE A 111 -2.23 8.97 13.97
N ARG A 112 -2.65 7.69 13.90
CA ARG A 112 -3.26 7.01 15.05
C ARG A 112 -2.27 6.76 16.18
N TRP A 113 -0.99 6.54 15.90
CA TRP A 113 0.03 6.40 16.93
C TRP A 113 0.36 7.76 17.57
N LYS A 114 0.53 8.81 16.78
CA LYS A 114 0.92 10.14 17.25
C LYS A 114 -0.16 10.83 18.11
N HIS A 115 -1.43 10.54 17.84
CA HIS A 115 -2.58 11.12 18.54
C HIS A 115 -3.19 10.19 19.60
N LYS A 116 -2.49 9.11 19.96
CA LYS A 116 -2.74 8.34 21.19
C LYS A 116 -1.98 8.95 22.34
#